data_AF-A0A973MNH2-F1
#
_entry.id   AF-A0A973MNH2-F1
#
_cell.length_a   1.000
_cell.length_b   1.000
_cell.length_c   1.000
_cell.angle_alpha   90.00
_cell.angle_beta   90.00
_cell.angle_gamma   90.00
#
_symmetry.space_group_name_H-M   'P 1'
#
loop_
_entity.id
_entity.type
_entity.pdbx_description
1 polymer ?
#
loop_
_entity_poly.entity_id
_entity_poly.type
_entity_poly.pdbx_seq_one_letter_code
_entity_poly.pdbx_strand_id
1 'polypeptide(L)'
;QADGLALAMAVGALLMLPLGIAESGAKLTDPTTIALGSAVAIMSSVLPYTLELLALRRLPASTFAIMMSLEPALAATAGFLILGQSLSAWQAAAITLVIGASMGAVRTQVGRGKGPVPEA
;
A
#
# COMPACT_ATOMS: atom_id res chain seq x y z
N GLN A 1 8.03 -9.15 -14.14
CA GLN A 1 7.28 -8.19 -13.29
C GLN A 1 8.21 -7.21 -12.58
N ALA A 2 9.35 -7.65 -12.03
CA ALA A 2 10.31 -6.75 -11.37
C ALA A 2 10.83 -5.60 -12.27
N ASP A 3 11.08 -5.84 -13.56
CA ASP A 3 11.53 -4.78 -14.49
C ASP A 3 10.52 -3.64 -14.65
N GLY A 4 9.22 -3.94 -14.72
CA GLY A 4 8.18 -2.93 -14.85
C GLY A 4 8.02 -2.07 -13.59
N LEU A 5 8.11 -2.71 -12.41
CA LEU A 5 8.08 -2.01 -11.12
C LEU A 5 9.33 -1.14 -10.94
N ALA A 6 10.51 -1.68 -11.26
CA ALA A 6 11.77 -0.94 -11.18
C ALA A 6 11.75 0.30 -12.08
N LEU A 7 11.26 0.16 -13.32
CA LEU A 7 11.09 1.29 -14.22
C LEU A 7 10.08 2.31 -13.68
N ALA A 8 8.93 1.87 -13.17
CA ALA A 8 7.93 2.77 -12.59
C ALA A 8 8.49 3.55 -11.38
N MET A 9 9.25 2.88 -10.51
CA MET A 9 9.92 3.50 -9.37
C MET A 9 10.98 4.52 -9.82
N ALA A 10 11.78 4.19 -10.84
CA ALA A 10 12.78 5.11 -11.38
C ALA A 10 12.13 6.35 -12.02
N VAL A 11 11.07 6.17 -12.80
CA VAL A 11 10.31 7.27 -13.40
C VAL A 11 9.65 8.12 -12.32
N GLY A 12 8.99 7.50 -11.34
CA GLY A 12 8.38 8.22 -10.22
C GLY A 12 9.40 9.02 -9.41
N ALA A 13 10.57 8.43 -9.14
CA ALA A 13 11.68 9.12 -8.48
C ALA A 13 12.16 10.32 -9.32
N LEU A 14 12.37 10.16 -10.62
CA LEU A 14 12.83 11.24 -11.49
C LEU A 14 11.81 12.40 -11.58
N LEU A 15 10.51 12.09 -11.58
CA LEU A 15 9.44 13.08 -11.59
C LEU A 15 9.35 13.85 -10.26
N MET A 16 9.58 13.19 -9.12
CA MET A 16 9.54 13.83 -7.80
C MET A 16 10.84 14.49 -7.38
N LEU A 17 11.99 14.06 -7.91
CA LEU A 17 13.31 14.60 -7.59
C LEU A 17 13.41 16.13 -7.74
N PRO A 18 12.95 16.78 -8.83
CA PRO A 18 13.04 18.24 -8.96
C PRO A 18 12.21 18.98 -7.90
N LEU A 19 11.05 18.45 -7.52
CA LEU A 19 10.22 19.03 -6.45
C LEU A 19 10.94 18.94 -5.09
N GLY A 20 11.53 17.77 -4.80
CA GLY A 20 12.33 17.58 -3.59
C GLY A 20 13.54 18.52 -3.53
N ILE A 21 14.27 18.69 -4.65
CA ILE A 21 15.40 19.63 -4.75
C ILE A 21 14.92 21.07 -4.56
N ALA A 22 13.80 21.47 -5.17
CA ALA A 22 13.26 22.82 -5.04
C ALA A 22 12.86 23.16 -3.61
N GLU A 23 12.28 22.21 -2.86
CA GLU A 23 11.81 22.43 -1.49
C GLU A 23 12.93 22.30 -0.44
N SER A 24 13.82 21.31 -0.59
CA SER A 24 14.81 20.96 0.43
C SER A 24 16.24 21.42 0.13
N GLY A 25 16.58 21.67 -1.14
CA GLY A 25 17.88 22.18 -1.57
C GLY A 25 19.07 21.40 -0.99
N ALA A 26 20.02 22.11 -0.39
CA ALA A 26 21.23 21.54 0.19
C ALA A 26 20.99 20.61 1.40
N LYS A 27 19.80 20.59 1.99
CA LYS A 27 19.48 19.64 3.08
C LYS A 27 19.42 18.19 2.57
N LEU A 28 19.19 17.97 1.28
CA LEU A 28 19.21 16.64 0.68
C LEU A 28 20.60 15.99 0.68
N THR A 29 21.67 16.78 0.80
CA THR A 29 23.04 16.23 0.86
C THR A 29 23.52 16.01 2.29
N ASP A 30 22.71 16.32 3.30
CA ASP A 30 23.02 15.99 4.69
C ASP A 30 22.98 14.46 4.89
N PRO A 31 24.06 13.83 5.39
CA PRO A 31 24.11 12.39 5.59
C PRO A 31 22.99 11.84 6.46
N THR A 32 22.54 12.61 7.47
CA THR A 32 21.46 12.18 8.36
C THR A 32 20.12 12.13 7.61
N THR A 33 19.84 13.15 6.82
CA THR A 33 18.65 13.22 5.97
C THR A 33 18.62 12.08 4.95
N ILE A 34 19.76 11.79 4.29
CA ILE A 34 19.88 10.65 3.37
C ILE A 34 19.65 9.33 4.12
N ALA A 35 20.26 9.15 5.29
CA ALA A 35 20.13 7.92 6.07
C ALA A 35 18.68 7.69 6.51
N LEU A 36 18.01 8.70 7.06
CA LEU A 36 16.62 8.61 7.50
C LEU A 36 15.67 8.42 6.30
N GLY A 37 15.86 9.17 5.21
CA GLY A 37 15.07 9.01 3.99
C GLY A 37 15.22 7.61 3.38
N SER A 38 16.43 7.07 3.37
CA SER A 38 16.70 5.70 2.93
C SER A 38 16.01 4.68 3.83
N ALA A 39 16.09 4.86 5.16
CA ALA A 39 15.42 3.97 6.11
C ALA A 39 13.90 3.96 5.90
N VAL A 40 13.28 5.13 5.76
CA VAL A 40 11.84 5.26 5.47
C VAL A 40 11.49 4.61 4.14
N ALA A 41 12.27 4.84 3.07
CA ALA A 41 12.02 4.25 1.75
C ALA A 41 12.09 2.71 1.77
N ILE A 42 13.06 2.15 2.50
CA ILE A 42 13.19 0.70 2.63
C ILE A 42 12.02 0.13 3.43
N MET A 43 11.71 0.71 4.58
CA MET A 43 10.65 0.23 5.48
C MET A 43 9.24 0.40 4.89
N SER A 44 8.99 1.48 4.14
CA SER A 44 7.66 1.84 3.65
C SER A 44 7.36 1.32 2.24
N SER A 45 8.37 1.03 1.42
CA SER A 45 8.16 0.62 0.02
C SER A 45 8.88 -0.67 -0.31
N VAL A 46 10.22 -0.70 -0.19
CA VAL A 46 11.00 -1.87 -0.66
C VAL A 46 10.59 -3.14 0.06
N LEU A 47 10.54 -3.09 1.39
CA LEU A 47 10.18 -4.24 2.22
C LEU A 47 8.70 -4.63 2.02
N PRO A 48 7.72 -3.72 2.12
CA PRO A 48 6.31 -4.02 1.85
C PRO A 48 6.08 -4.62 0.46
N TYR A 49 6.61 -4.00 -0.61
CA TYR A 49 6.44 -4.52 -1.97
C TYR A 49 7.06 -5.90 -2.15
N THR A 50 8.22 -6.14 -1.54
CA THR A 50 8.85 -7.47 -1.59
C THR A 50 7.97 -8.52 -0.93
N LEU A 51 7.41 -8.22 0.25
CA LEU A 51 6.50 -9.09 0.96
C LEU A 51 5.20 -9.30 0.18
N GLU A 52 4.68 -8.25 -0.47
CA GLU A 52 3.48 -8.29 -1.29
C GLU A 52 3.66 -9.24 -2.49
N LEU A 53 4.75 -9.07 -3.24
CA LEU A 53 5.08 -9.92 -4.38
C LEU A 53 5.34 -11.38 -3.95
N LEU A 54 5.92 -11.60 -2.76
CA LEU A 54 6.10 -12.93 -2.22
C LEU A 54 4.78 -13.56 -1.76
N ALA A 55 3.89 -12.78 -1.15
CA ALA A 55 2.57 -13.20 -0.72
C ALA A 55 1.70 -13.59 -1.92
N LEU A 56 1.69 -12.79 -2.98
CA LEU A 56 1.00 -13.11 -4.24
C LEU A 56 1.49 -14.42 -4.88
N ARG A 57 2.76 -14.77 -4.69
CA ARG A 57 3.32 -16.03 -5.18
C ARG A 57 2.98 -17.25 -4.33
N ARG A 58 2.57 -17.05 -3.07
CA ARG A 58 2.35 -18.14 -2.09
C ARG A 58 0.89 -18.31 -1.68
N LEU A 59 0.07 -17.26 -1.78
CA LEU A 59 -1.33 -17.23 -1.37
C LEU A 59 -2.28 -17.16 -2.57
N PRO A 60 -3.48 -17.76 -2.47
CA PRO A 60 -4.55 -17.51 -3.43
C PRO A 60 -4.90 -16.01 -3.48
N ALA A 61 -5.18 -15.49 -4.67
CA ALA A 61 -5.47 -14.07 -4.88
C ALA A 61 -6.63 -13.55 -4.01
N SER A 62 -7.63 -14.39 -3.74
CA SER A 62 -8.76 -14.06 -2.86
C SER A 62 -8.33 -13.82 -1.41
N THR A 63 -7.42 -14.65 -0.87
CA THR A 63 -6.90 -14.49 0.50
C THR A 63 -6.04 -13.24 0.62
N PHE A 64 -5.19 -12.98 -0.37
CA PHE A 64 -4.38 -11.76 -0.43
C PHE A 64 -5.26 -10.51 -0.52
N ALA A 65 -6.30 -10.52 -1.37
CA ALA A 65 -7.25 -9.42 -1.49
C ALA A 65 -7.99 -9.13 -0.17
N ILE A 66 -8.35 -10.17 0.60
CA ILE A 66 -8.95 -9.99 1.93
C ILE A 66 -7.96 -9.31 2.88
N MET A 67 -6.69 -9.72 2.90
CA MET A 67 -5.65 -9.08 3.72
C MET A 67 -5.43 -7.61 3.34
N MET A 68 -5.32 -7.30 2.05
CA MET A 68 -5.20 -5.91 1.58
C MET A 68 -6.42 -5.07 1.96
N SER A 69 -7.62 -5.67 1.98
CA SER A 69 -8.82 -4.94 2.38
C SER A 69 -8.85 -4.51 3.85
N LEU A 70 -7.98 -5.09 4.69
CA LEU A 70 -7.81 -4.70 6.09
C LEU A 70 -6.81 -3.55 6.30
N GLU A 71 -6.09 -3.12 5.25
CA GLU A 71 -5.15 -2.00 5.33
C GLU A 71 -5.74 -0.72 5.91
N PRO A 72 -6.98 -0.28 5.56
CA PRO A 72 -7.55 0.95 6.12
C PRO A 72 -7.69 0.90 7.63
N ALA A 73 -8.06 -0.28 8.17
CA ALA A 73 -8.22 -0.48 9.62
C ALA A 73 -6.85 -0.43 10.33
N LEU A 74 -5.85 -1.10 9.75
CA LEU A 74 -4.49 -1.11 10.29
C LEU A 74 -3.85 0.28 10.23
N ALA A 75 -3.98 0.98 9.11
CA ALA A 75 -3.46 2.33 8.93
C ALA A 75 -4.08 3.32 9.92
N ALA A 76 -5.41 3.27 10.11
CA ALA A 76 -6.09 4.12 11.10
C ALA A 76 -5.66 3.81 12.54
N THR A 77 -5.51 2.52 12.88
CA THR A 77 -5.06 2.09 14.20
C THR A 77 -3.62 2.54 14.46
N ALA A 78 -2.73 2.41 13.47
CA ALA A 78 -1.36 2.90 13.55
C ALA A 78 -1.31 4.43 13.68
N GLY A 79 -2.12 5.17 12.92
CA GLY A 79 -2.23 6.62 13.04
C GLY A 79 -2.70 7.07 14.43
N PHE A 80 -3.66 6.37 15.02
CA PHE A 80 -4.12 6.63 16.38
C PHE A 80 -3.05 6.30 17.43
N LEU A 81 -2.47 5.10 17.39
CA LEU A 81 -1.55 4.61 18.43
C LEU A 81 -0.13 5.19 18.32
N ILE A 82 0.41 5.31 17.11
CA ILE A 82 1.81 5.71 16.88
C ILE A 82 1.90 7.22 16.72
N LEU A 83 0.98 7.85 15.97
CA LEU A 83 1.01 9.29 15.71
C LEU A 83 0.12 10.10 16.68
N GLY A 84 -0.69 9.44 17.52
CA GLY A 84 -1.58 10.11 18.48
C GLY A 84 -2.73 10.87 17.82
N GLN A 85 -3.10 10.52 16.58
CA GLN A 85 -4.12 11.26 15.84
C GLN A 85 -5.52 10.95 16.39
N SER A 86 -6.28 11.99 16.77
CA SER A 86 -7.69 11.83 17.12
C SER A 86 -8.51 11.56 15.86
N LEU A 87 -9.11 10.39 15.78
CA LEU A 87 -10.03 10.04 14.70
C LEU A 87 -11.32 10.86 14.85
N SER A 88 -11.61 11.70 13.86
CA SER A 88 -12.90 12.39 13.82
C SER A 88 -14.02 11.40 13.54
N ALA A 89 -15.24 11.73 13.96
CA ALA A 89 -16.41 10.88 13.68
C ALA A 89 -16.59 10.60 12.18
N TRP A 90 -16.24 11.56 11.32
CA TRP A 90 -16.31 11.38 9.86
C TRP A 90 -15.23 10.43 9.32
N GLN A 91 -14.01 10.49 9.85
CA GLN A 91 -12.96 9.55 9.46
C GLN A 91 -13.31 8.12 9.87
N ALA A 92 -13.83 7.95 11.10
CA ALA A 92 -14.29 6.65 11.58
C ALA A 92 -15.46 6.10 10.72
N ALA A 93 -16.42 6.95 10.35
CA ALA A 93 -17.51 6.57 9.46
C ALA A 93 -17.00 6.16 8.06
N ALA A 94 -16.04 6.91 7.49
CA ALA A 94 -15.43 6.58 6.21
C ALA A 94 -14.71 5.22 6.24
N ILE A 95 -13.89 4.97 7.27
CA ILE A 95 -13.19 3.70 7.45
C ILE A 95 -14.21 2.56 7.58
N THR A 96 -15.27 2.74 8.37
CA THR A 96 -16.33 1.75 8.54
C THR A 96 -17.04 1.43 7.20
N LEU A 97 -17.31 2.46 6.40
CA LEU A 97 -17.94 2.30 5.08
C LEU A 97 -17.03 1.52 4.11
N VAL A 98 -15.73 1.83 4.09
CA VAL A 98 -14.74 1.13 3.27
C VAL A 98 -14.65 -0.34 3.69
N ILE A 99 -14.53 -0.63 4.99
CA ILE A 99 -14.50 -2.01 5.52
C ILE A 99 -15.79 -2.76 5.14
N GLY A 100 -16.95 -2.12 5.29
CA GLY A 100 -18.24 -2.71 4.90
C GLY A 100 -18.33 -3.02 3.40
N ALA A 101 -17.89 -2.10 2.55
CA ALA A 101 -17.83 -2.30 1.11
C ALA A 101 -16.87 -3.44 0.74
N SER A 102 -15.69 -3.50 1.37
CA SER A 102 -14.71 -4.57 1.18
C SER A 102 -15.27 -5.95 1.58
N MET A 103 -15.96 -6.04 2.72
CA MET A 103 -16.66 -7.27 3.11
C MET A 103 -17.73 -7.68 2.09
N GLY A 104 -18.49 -6.72 1.56
CA GLY A 104 -19.47 -6.96 0.50
C GLY A 104 -18.83 -7.48 -0.80
N ALA A 105 -17.72 -6.88 -1.22
CA ALA A 105 -16.96 -7.32 -2.39
C ALA A 105 -16.45 -8.75 -2.23
N VAL A 106 -15.86 -9.09 -1.07
CA VAL A 106 -15.39 -10.46 -0.80
C VAL A 106 -16.54 -11.47 -0.86
N ARG A 107 -17.69 -11.17 -0.24
CA ARG A 107 -18.86 -12.06 -0.23
C ARG A 107 -19.44 -12.27 -1.64
N THR A 108 -19.45 -11.25 -2.49
CA THR A 108 -19.98 -11.35 -3.86
C THR A 108 -19.02 -12.06 -4.81
N GLN A 109 -17.70 -11.97 -4.60
CA GLN A 109 -16.72 -12.70 -5.42
C GLN A 109 -16.75 -14.21 -5.19
N VAL A 110 -17.01 -14.68 -3.96
CA VAL A 110 -17.19 -16.11 -3.65
C VAL A 110 -18.35 -16.74 -4.44
N GLY A 111 -19.35 -15.94 -4.85
CA GLY A 111 -20.50 -16.40 -5.64
C GLY A 111 -20.25 -16.54 -7.15
N ARG A 112 -19.18 -15.95 -7.71
CA ARG A 112 -18.91 -15.91 -9.16
C ARG A 112 -17.90 -16.95 -9.66
N GLY A 113 -17.26 -17.71 -8.77
CA GLY A 113 -16.15 -18.63 -9.09
C GLY A 113 -16.50 -19.94 -9.82
N LYS A 114 -17.75 -20.13 -10.28
CA LYS A 114 -18.15 -21.32 -11.07
C LYS A 114 -18.97 -20.92 -12.29
N GLY A 115 -18.33 -20.33 -13.29
CA GLY A 115 -18.85 -20.35 -14.67
C GLY A 115 -18.41 -21.64 -15.35
N PRO A 116 -19.26 -22.37 -16.10
CA PRO A 116 -18.86 -23.59 -16.78
C PRO A 116 -17.77 -23.28 -17.81
N VAL A 117 -16.68 -24.06 -17.81
CA VAL A 117 -15.69 -24.04 -18.89
C VAL A 117 -16.38 -24.62 -20.14
N PRO A 118 -16.47 -23.91 -21.27
CA PRO A 118 -16.95 -24.51 -22.51
C PRO A 118 -15.89 -25.51 -22.99
N GLU A 119 -16.21 -26.80 -22.95
CA GLU A 119 -15.53 -27.81 -23.76
C GLU A 119 -15.83 -27.51 -25.23
N ALA A 120 -14.78 -27.34 -26.02
CA ALA A 120 -14.80 -27.29 -27.48
C ALA A 120 -13.87 -28.38 -28.00
#